data_AF-A0A940EJV4-F1
#
_entry.id   AF-A0A940EJV4-F1
#
_cell.length_a   1.000
_cell.length_b   1.000
_cell.length_c   1.000
_cell.angle_alpha   90.00
_cell.angle_beta   90.00
_cell.angle_gamma   90.00
#
_symmetry.space_group_name_H-M   'P 1'
#
loop_
_entity.id
_entity.type
_entity.pdbx_description
1 polymer ?
#
loop_
_entity_poly.entity_id
_entity_poly.type
_entity_poly.pdbx_seq_one_letter_code
_entity_poly.pdbx_strand_id
1 'polypeptide(L)'
;MNAMSPIRDTNCNSTPAAPCSGDWPAQRLSEARGIVADFVHHPDSLIILACRAIAAHSPDPQERREALALAGPLIAVSTRKPKGGEA
;
A
#
# COMPACT_ATOMS: atom_id res chain seq x y z
N MET A 1 -2.94 32.55 37.01
CA MET A 1 -2.49 32.30 35.63
C MET A 1 -2.43 30.79 35.42
N ASN A 2 -3.32 30.23 34.59
CA ASN A 2 -3.39 28.78 34.38
C ASN A 2 -2.32 28.37 33.35
N ALA A 3 -1.27 27.68 33.80
CA ALA A 3 -0.27 27.09 32.92
C ALA A 3 -0.81 25.79 32.32
N MET A 4 -1.42 25.88 31.15
CA MET A 4 -1.77 24.72 30.33
C MET A 4 -0.46 24.10 29.83
N SER A 5 -0.02 23.01 30.46
CA SER A 5 1.11 22.23 29.96
C SER A 5 0.72 21.58 28.64
N PRO A 6 1.56 21.60 27.59
CA PRO A 6 1.28 20.80 26.40
C PRO A 6 1.41 19.32 26.79
N ILE A 7 0.38 18.54 26.49
CA ILE A 7 0.44 17.08 26.60
C ILE A 7 1.62 16.63 25.73
N ARG A 8 2.67 16.14 26.37
CA ARG A 8 3.77 15.46 25.68
C ARG A 8 3.18 14.18 25.10
N ASP A 9 3.10 14.11 23.77
CA ASP A 9 2.76 12.88 23.07
C ASP A 9 3.68 11.77 23.57
N THR A 10 3.08 10.87 24.34
CA THR A 10 3.78 9.87 25.12
C THR A 10 4.21 8.76 24.17
N ASN A 11 5.49 8.79 23.81
CA ASN A 11 6.37 7.63 23.62
C ASN A 11 5.66 6.31 23.27
N CYS A 12 5.53 5.97 21.98
CA CYS A 12 5.03 4.66 21.54
C CYS A 12 6.12 3.56 21.52
N ASN A 13 7.09 3.62 22.45
CA ASN A 13 8.19 2.65 22.54
C ASN A 13 8.01 1.59 23.65
N SER A 14 6.84 0.97 23.80
CA SER A 14 6.68 -0.10 24.80
C SER A 14 5.76 -1.24 24.37
N THR A 15 5.76 -1.65 23.10
CA THR A 15 5.32 -2.98 22.64
C THR A 15 5.80 -3.16 21.20
N PRO A 16 6.51 -4.25 20.82
CA PRO A 16 6.95 -4.47 19.44
C PRO A 16 5.80 -4.73 18.43
N ALA A 17 4.54 -4.61 18.86
CA ALA A 17 3.35 -4.93 18.08
C ALA A 17 2.31 -3.80 18.01
N ALA A 18 2.51 -2.67 18.71
CA ALA A 18 1.60 -1.54 18.64
C ALA A 18 2.17 -0.47 17.70
N PRO A 19 1.56 -0.23 16.53
CA PRO A 19 2.10 0.75 15.60
C PRO A 19 1.98 2.17 16.16
N CYS A 20 3.10 2.90 16.18
CA CYS A 20 3.09 4.34 16.34
C CYS A 20 2.24 4.96 15.23
N SER A 21 1.33 5.86 15.58
CA SER A 21 0.53 6.64 14.62
C SER A 21 1.40 7.48 13.67
N GLY A 22 2.68 7.69 13.99
CA GLY A 22 3.64 8.44 13.17
C GLY A 22 4.19 7.73 11.93
N ASP A 23 4.22 6.39 11.88
CA ASP A 23 4.88 5.63 10.79
C ASP A 23 3.90 4.96 9.81
N TRP A 24 2.70 5.54 9.67
CA TRP A 24 1.66 5.02 8.80
C TRP A 24 2.13 4.73 7.36
N PRO A 25 2.90 5.62 6.68
CA PRO A 25 3.35 5.35 5.30
C PRO A 25 4.27 4.12 5.21
N ALA A 26 5.16 3.92 6.16
CA ALA A 26 6.10 2.79 6.17
C ALA A 26 5.36 1.46 6.40
N GLN A 27 4.35 1.45 7.28
CA GLN A 27 3.52 0.28 7.54
C GLN A 27 2.69 -0.09 6.31
N ARG A 28 2.05 0.89 5.66
CA ARG A 28 1.29 0.66 4.43
C ARG A 28 2.17 0.15 3.30
N LEU A 29 3.40 0.65 3.18
CA LEU A 29 4.38 0.16 2.22
C LEU A 29 4.76 -1.31 2.48
N SER A 30 5.01 -1.68 3.74
CA SER A 30 5.31 -3.06 4.11
C SER A 30 4.15 -4.01 3.83
N GLU A 31 2.92 -3.60 4.15
CA GLU A 31 1.72 -4.39 3.88
C GLU A 31 1.49 -4.56 2.36
N ALA A 32 1.68 -3.49 1.59
CA ALA A 32 1.57 -3.54 0.13
C ALA A 32 2.59 -4.49 -0.49
N ARG A 33 3.84 -4.50 0.00
CA ARG A 33 4.86 -5.47 -0.44
C ARG A 33 4.47 -6.90 -0.12
N GLY A 34 3.88 -7.15 1.05
CA GLY A 34 3.35 -8.46 1.42
C GLY A 34 2.27 -8.95 0.45
N ILE A 35 1.31 -8.08 0.13
CA ILE A 35 0.24 -8.37 -0.83
C ILE A 35 0.80 -8.67 -2.23
N VAL A 36 1.78 -7.88 -2.71
CA VAL A 36 2.38 -8.11 -4.02
C VAL A 36 3.19 -9.41 -4.04
N ALA A 37 3.87 -9.76 -2.96
CA ALA A 37 4.60 -11.03 -2.85
C ALA A 37 3.65 -12.24 -2.87
N ASP A 38 2.44 -12.10 -2.31
CA ASP A 38 1.43 -13.16 -2.25
C ASP A 38 0.34 -13.02 -3.32
N PHE A 39 0.71 -12.50 -4.50
CA PHE A 39 -0.28 -12.05 -5.49
C PHE A 39 -1.25 -13.14 -5.99
N VAL A 40 -0.86 -14.41 -5.91
CA VAL A 40 -1.68 -15.56 -6.32
C VAL A 40 -2.92 -15.72 -5.42
N HIS A 41 -2.85 -15.27 -4.18
CA HIS A 41 -3.93 -15.42 -3.19
C HIS A 41 -4.80 -14.16 -3.06
N HIS A 42 -4.59 -13.16 -3.92
CA HIS A 42 -5.24 -11.86 -3.82
C HIS A 42 -5.89 -11.47 -5.15
N PRO A 43 -7.03 -10.76 -5.10
CA PRO A 43 -7.69 -10.31 -6.31
C PRO A 43 -6.88 -9.21 -6.99
N ASP A 44 -6.93 -9.14 -8.32
CA ASP A 44 -6.23 -8.12 -9.13
C ASP A 44 -6.47 -6.69 -8.63
N SER A 45 -7.68 -6.39 -8.15
CA SER A 45 -8.02 -5.09 -7.58
C SER A 45 -7.19 -4.74 -6.34
N LEU A 46 -6.88 -5.71 -5.49
CA LEU A 46 -6.03 -5.53 -4.31
C LEU A 46 -4.55 -5.41 -4.72
N ILE A 47 -4.11 -6.16 -5.73
CA ILE A 47 -2.76 -6.04 -6.28
C ILE A 47 -2.55 -4.64 -6.88
N ILE A 48 -3.52 -4.14 -7.65
CA ILE A 48 -3.49 -2.78 -8.21
C ILE A 48 -3.41 -1.75 -7.09
N LEU A 49 -4.18 -1.89 -6.01
CA LEU A 49 -4.14 -0.98 -4.87
C LEU A 49 -2.76 -1.01 -4.18
N ALA A 50 -2.20 -2.19 -3.95
CA ALA A 50 -0.88 -2.36 -3.35
C ALA A 50 0.22 -1.74 -4.23
N CYS A 51 0.20 -1.97 -5.54
CA CYS A 51 1.14 -1.33 -6.47
C CYS A 51 1.06 0.19 -6.43
N ARG A 52 -0.15 0.78 -6.30
CA ARG A 52 -0.32 2.23 -6.16
C ARG A 52 0.24 2.74 -4.84
N ALA A 53 0.07 1.99 -3.75
CA ALA A 53 0.65 2.33 -2.45
C ALA A 53 2.19 2.31 -2.49
N ILE A 54 2.79 1.31 -3.15
CA ILE A 54 4.25 1.23 -3.36
C ILE A 54 4.72 2.41 -4.20
N ALA A 55 4.04 2.72 -5.31
CA ALA A 55 4.41 3.85 -6.19
C ALA A 55 4.34 5.21 -5.48
N ALA A 56 3.45 5.36 -4.49
CA ALA A 56 3.25 6.59 -3.73
C ALA A 56 4.22 6.74 -2.54
N HIS A 57 4.60 5.64 -1.88
CA HIS A 57 5.31 5.68 -0.60
C HIS A 57 6.70 5.07 -0.61
N SER A 58 7.10 4.36 -1.66
CA SER A 58 8.45 3.79 -1.73
C SER A 58 9.51 4.89 -1.88
N PRO A 59 10.60 4.85 -1.10
CA PRO A 59 11.76 5.72 -1.30
C PRO A 59 12.60 5.32 -2.51
N ASP A 60 12.44 4.11 -3.05
CA ASP A 60 13.21 3.61 -4.18
C ASP A 60 12.51 3.92 -5.51
N PRO A 61 13.10 4.76 -6.38
CA PRO A 61 12.53 5.04 -7.69
C PRO A 61 12.43 3.81 -8.60
N GLN A 62 13.28 2.79 -8.42
CA GLN A 62 13.20 1.55 -9.20
C GLN A 62 11.95 0.77 -8.83
N GLU A 63 11.76 0.47 -7.54
CA GLU A 63 10.57 -0.21 -7.03
C GLU A 63 9.27 0.50 -7.44
N ARG A 64 9.23 1.84 -7.41
CA ARG A 64 8.06 2.61 -7.88
C ARG A 64 7.74 2.36 -9.36
N ARG A 65 8.76 2.28 -10.22
CA ARG A 65 8.57 2.01 -11.65
C ARG A 65 8.09 0.58 -11.89
N GLU A 66 8.66 -0.38 -11.18
CA GLU A 66 8.28 -1.79 -11.28
C GLU A 66 6.83 -2.02 -10.84
N ALA A 67 6.41 -1.40 -9.73
CA ALA A 67 5.03 -1.46 -9.25
C ALA A 67 4.02 -0.90 -10.28
N LEU A 68 4.36 0.22 -10.94
CA LEU A 68 3.51 0.78 -12.00
C LEU A 68 3.49 -0.11 -13.26
N ALA A 69 4.64 -0.70 -13.62
CA ALA A 69 4.73 -1.63 -14.73
C ALA A 69 3.87 -2.88 -14.52
N LEU A 70 3.75 -3.37 -13.29
CA LEU A 70 2.86 -4.48 -12.93
C LEU A 70 1.37 -4.08 -12.92
N ALA A 71 1.04 -2.87 -12.45
CA ALA A 71 -0.35 -2.41 -12.37
C ALA A 71 -0.99 -2.18 -13.75
N GLY A 72 -0.23 -1.74 -14.74
CA GLY A 72 -0.73 -1.44 -16.09
C GLY A 72 -1.47 -2.61 -16.75
N PRO A 73 -0.85 -3.80 -16.88
CA PRO A 73 -1.50 -4.99 -17.42
C PRO A 73 -2.76 -5.42 -16.67
N LEU A 74 -2.76 -5.38 -15.33
CA LEU A 74 -3.92 -5.77 -14.51
C LEU A 74 -5.11 -4.84 -14.73
N ILE A 75 -4.86 -3.52 -14.83
CA ILE A 75 -5.89 -2.53 -15.15
C ILE A 75 -6.42 -2.74 -16.57
N ALA A 76 -5.52 -2.99 -17.53
CA ALA A 76 -5.91 -3.26 -18.91
C ALA A 76 -6.82 -4.49 -18.99
N VAL A 77 -6.46 -5.60 -18.33
CA VAL A 77 -7.28 -6.82 -18.27
C VAL A 77 -8.62 -6.57 -17.59
N SER A 78 -8.62 -5.87 -16.45
CA SER A 78 -9.84 -5.55 -15.68
C SER A 78 -10.85 -4.70 -16.45
N THR A 79 -10.38 -3.88 -17.40
CA THR A 79 -11.22 -3.00 -18.21
C THR A 79 -11.64 -3.62 -19.55
N ARG A 80 -11.14 -4.82 -19.89
CA ARG A 80 -11.57 -5.50 -21.11
C ARG A 80 -13.02 -5.95 -20.97
N LYS A 81 -13.88 -5.41 -21.83
CA LYS A 81 -15.22 -5.95 -22.05
C LYS A 81 -15.08 -7.35 -22.69
N PRO A 82 -15.72 -8.40 -22.14
CA PRO A 82 -15.72 -9.69 -22.80
C PRO A 82 -16.34 -9.50 -24.19
N LYS A 83 -15.58 -9.83 -25.24
CA LYS A 83 -16.10 -9.89 -26.60
C LYS A 83 -17.08 -11.07 -26.59
N GLY A 84 -18.37 -10.76 -26.48
CA GLY A 84 -19.43 -11.76 -26.47
C GLY A 84 -19.21 -12.70 -27.64
N GLY A 85 -19.10 -14.00 -27.33
CA GLY A 85 -19.06 -15.03 -28.35
C GLY A 85 -20.41 -14.99 -29.06
N GLU A 86 -20.42 -14.49 -30.29
CA GLU A 86 -21.51 -14.69 -31.22
C GLU A 86 -21.39 -16.15 -31.68
N ALA A 87 -22.33 -16.97 -31.20
CA ALA A 87 -22.54 -18.36 -31.61
C ALA A 87 -23.76 -18.42 -32.53
#